data_AF-L0B0W0-F1
#
_entry.id   AF-L0B0W0-F1
#
_cell.length_a   1.000
_cell.length_b   1.000
_cell.length_c   1.000
_cell.angle_alpha   90.00
_cell.angle_beta   90.00
_cell.angle_gamma   90.00
#
_symmetry.space_group_name_H-M   'P 1'
#
loop_
_entity.id
_entity.type
_entity.pdbx_description
1 polymer ?
#
loop_
_entity_poly.entity_id
_entity_poly.type
_entity_poly.pdbx_seq_one_letter_code
_entity_poly.pdbx_strand_id
1 'polypeptide(L)'
;MKSSTVLYMLLLVRLCSCKGPDNQAGDTKEDLSASSAQANQNVQEAEQSGSVSNLDSIYIDNPDGRLCRHFDFHLDSIPTRLVVVQNKIANKVFFEKETIFATKPGEIIEFIQIYMDKDKNPGLAYIVTSASGTLLGKVLGPGEGKWKLFEGNYHEKICSMRNIQDSSSDFILDLDDKKDTDECKVIEVELLGVPSYLYFPKLGQNADKVIHGEQVIWESCGIERLMHCDMYTGRSGQPLLLVVTNNGDQDHSYFLEKEDGEWKPIDLDKFSNKFKDMITEFVKLNYQVV
;
A
#
# COMPACT_ATOMS: atom_id res chain seq x y z
N MET A 1 8.57 -8.10 -28.14
CA MET A 1 8.98 -7.96 -26.72
C MET A 1 8.06 -6.95 -26.06
N LYS A 2 6.97 -7.41 -25.42
CA LYS A 2 6.01 -6.54 -24.75
C LYS A 2 6.46 -6.37 -23.30
N SER A 3 6.92 -5.17 -22.97
CA SER A 3 7.28 -4.75 -21.62
C SER A 3 6.00 -4.68 -20.79
N SER A 4 5.72 -5.72 -20.01
CA SER A 4 4.43 -5.92 -19.32
C SER A 4 4.53 -5.82 -17.79
N THR A 5 5.57 -5.17 -17.25
CA THR A 5 5.91 -5.26 -15.81
C THR A 5 5.88 -3.92 -15.06
N VAL A 6 5.19 -2.90 -15.58
CA VAL A 6 5.03 -1.60 -14.87
C VAL A 6 3.66 -1.49 -14.15
N LEU A 7 2.79 -2.50 -14.30
CA LEU A 7 1.37 -2.43 -13.92
C LEU A 7 1.04 -2.65 -12.42
N TYR A 8 2.02 -2.83 -11.54
CA TYR A 8 1.76 -3.23 -10.14
C TYR A 8 1.85 -2.11 -9.11
N MET A 9 2.17 -0.89 -9.54
CA MET A 9 2.68 0.15 -8.64
C MET A 9 1.66 1.19 -8.15
N LEU A 10 0.39 1.02 -8.50
CA LEU A 10 -0.72 1.80 -7.98
C LEU A 10 -1.90 0.88 -7.65
N LEU A 11 -1.66 -0.16 -6.85
CA LEU A 11 -2.75 -1.02 -6.37
C LEU A 11 -3.47 -0.48 -5.13
N LEU A 12 -3.20 0.77 -4.73
CA LEU A 12 -4.21 1.60 -4.05
C LEU A 12 -5.39 1.93 -4.99
N VAL A 13 -5.21 1.84 -6.33
CA VAL A 13 -6.18 2.23 -7.37
C VAL A 13 -6.86 1.04 -8.07
N ARG A 14 -6.55 -0.22 -7.72
CA ARG A 14 -7.19 -1.39 -8.35
C ARG A 14 -8.12 -2.15 -7.41
N LEU A 15 -9.01 -1.41 -6.78
CA LEU A 15 -10.28 -1.95 -6.32
C LEU A 15 -11.34 -1.71 -7.40
N CYS A 16 -11.65 -2.80 -8.12
CA CYS A 16 -13.01 -3.15 -8.52
C CYS A 16 -13.60 -2.48 -9.76
N SER A 17 -13.38 -3.12 -10.91
CA SER A 17 -14.27 -2.96 -12.07
C SER A 17 -15.60 -3.66 -11.81
N CYS A 18 -16.69 -2.91 -11.70
CA CYS A 18 -18.05 -3.45 -11.71
C CYS A 18 -18.34 -4.10 -13.08
N LYS A 19 -18.67 -5.39 -13.07
CA LYS A 19 -19.65 -5.94 -14.00
C LYS A 19 -20.76 -6.55 -13.17
N GLY A 20 -21.97 -6.01 -13.34
CA GLY A 20 -23.19 -6.64 -12.86
C GLY A 20 -23.37 -8.04 -13.47
N PRO A 21 -24.26 -8.85 -12.90
CA PRO A 21 -24.33 -10.27 -13.21
C PRO A 21 -24.93 -10.46 -14.59
N ASP A 22 -24.23 -11.16 -15.47
CA ASP A 22 -24.84 -12.15 -16.35
C ASP A 22 -23.80 -13.11 -16.98
N ASN A 23 -23.94 -14.36 -16.56
CA ASN A 23 -23.81 -15.62 -17.30
C ASN A 23 -22.48 -16.07 -17.98
N GLN A 24 -21.94 -17.10 -17.33
CA GLN A 24 -21.50 -18.41 -17.85
C GLN A 24 -20.12 -18.61 -18.48
N ALA A 25 -19.35 -19.41 -17.73
CA ALA A 25 -18.70 -20.68 -18.11
C ALA A 25 -17.45 -20.66 -19.02
N GLY A 26 -16.41 -21.34 -18.52
CA GLY A 26 -15.23 -21.70 -19.29
C GLY A 26 -14.09 -22.23 -18.41
N ASP A 27 -14.26 -23.44 -17.89
CA ASP A 27 -13.25 -24.27 -17.23
C ASP A 27 -11.97 -24.41 -18.07
N THR A 28 -10.79 -24.42 -17.42
CA THR A 28 -9.77 -25.46 -17.66
C THR A 28 -8.68 -25.39 -16.59
N LYS A 29 -8.65 -26.43 -15.77
CA LYS A 29 -7.52 -26.87 -14.95
C LYS A 29 -6.40 -27.39 -15.84
N GLU A 30 -5.16 -27.11 -15.47
CA GLU A 30 -4.04 -28.03 -15.73
C GLU A 30 -3.20 -28.22 -14.45
N ASP A 31 -3.23 -29.47 -13.98
CA ASP A 31 -2.36 -30.07 -12.99
C ASP A 31 -0.91 -30.11 -13.48
N LEU A 32 0.06 -29.91 -12.58
CA LEU A 32 1.34 -30.65 -12.65
C LEU A 32 1.87 -30.95 -11.25
N SER A 33 1.79 -32.23 -10.91
CA SER A 33 2.47 -32.92 -9.82
C SER A 33 3.98 -33.05 -10.07
N ALA A 34 4.81 -32.99 -9.02
CA ALA A 34 5.84 -33.99 -8.73
C ALA A 34 6.55 -33.74 -7.38
N SER A 35 6.81 -34.84 -6.71
CA SER A 35 7.39 -35.06 -5.38
C SER A 35 8.94 -34.97 -5.36
N SER A 36 9.54 -34.61 -4.22
CA SER A 36 10.52 -35.49 -3.54
C SER A 36 11.00 -34.89 -2.20
N ALA A 37 11.49 -35.79 -1.35
CA ALA A 37 11.44 -35.75 0.11
C ALA A 37 12.76 -35.36 0.81
N GLN A 38 12.58 -34.82 2.02
CA GLN A 38 13.33 -34.97 3.29
C GLN A 38 14.87 -35.07 3.33
N ALA A 39 15.47 -34.24 4.20
CA ALA A 39 16.57 -34.63 5.08
C ALA A 39 16.61 -33.76 6.37
N ASN A 40 17.17 -34.33 7.43
CA ASN A 40 16.83 -34.15 8.85
C ASN A 40 17.49 -32.98 9.62
N GLN A 41 16.73 -32.55 10.64
CA GLN A 41 17.06 -32.19 12.04
C GLN A 41 18.53 -32.08 12.49
N ASN A 42 18.83 -30.94 13.14
CA ASN A 42 19.44 -30.88 14.47
C ASN A 42 19.53 -29.41 14.95
N VAL A 43 18.66 -28.99 15.88
CA VAL A 43 18.98 -27.87 16.79
C VAL A 43 18.31 -28.15 18.13
N GLN A 44 19.12 -28.42 19.14
CA GLN A 44 18.76 -28.27 20.55
C GLN A 44 19.64 -27.17 21.16
N GLU A 45 18.94 -26.26 21.84
CA GLU A 45 19.37 -25.48 23.02
C GLU A 45 20.53 -24.50 22.89
N ALA A 46 20.15 -23.21 22.85
CA ALA A 46 20.79 -22.19 23.67
C ALA A 46 19.81 -21.02 23.88
N GLU A 47 18.93 -21.13 24.87
CA GLU A 47 18.41 -19.94 25.57
C GLU A 47 19.37 -19.62 26.71
N GLN A 48 20.10 -18.50 26.61
CA GLN A 48 20.18 -17.49 27.66
C GLN A 48 21.14 -16.35 27.26
N SER A 49 20.66 -15.13 27.45
CA SER A 49 21.45 -13.90 27.59
C SER A 49 22.23 -13.42 26.35
N GLY A 50 21.51 -12.81 25.42
CA GLY A 50 22.04 -11.87 24.44
C GLY A 50 20.87 -11.32 23.64
N SER A 51 20.71 -10.00 23.53
CA SER A 51 19.75 -9.44 22.59
C SER A 51 20.20 -9.82 21.18
N VAL A 52 19.76 -10.98 20.68
CA VAL A 52 19.91 -11.33 19.28
C VAL A 52 19.01 -10.35 18.54
N SER A 53 19.61 -9.28 18.04
CA SER A 53 18.91 -8.28 17.25
C SER A 53 18.45 -8.98 15.98
N ASN A 54 17.18 -9.38 15.93
CA ASN A 54 16.59 -10.07 14.78
C ASN A 54 16.29 -9.05 13.68
N LEU A 55 17.35 -8.39 13.18
CA LEU A 55 17.26 -7.26 12.25
C LEU A 55 16.76 -7.69 10.86
N ASP A 56 16.61 -8.99 10.61
CA ASP A 56 16.07 -9.57 9.39
C ASP A 56 14.54 -9.76 9.42
N SER A 57 13.90 -9.49 10.56
CA SER A 57 12.53 -9.91 10.85
C SER A 57 11.63 -8.71 11.20
N ILE A 58 10.60 -8.48 10.38
CA ILE A 58 9.59 -7.44 10.60
C ILE A 58 8.35 -8.07 11.24
N TYR A 59 7.93 -7.57 12.40
CA TYR A 59 6.67 -7.97 13.04
C TYR A 59 5.59 -6.94 12.71
N ILE A 60 4.48 -7.36 12.09
CA ILE A 60 3.43 -6.41 11.64
C ILE A 60 2.53 -5.91 12.78
N ASP A 61 2.39 -6.72 13.83
CA ASP A 61 1.65 -6.41 15.06
C ASP A 61 2.44 -5.47 15.98
N ASN A 62 3.77 -5.58 15.99
CA ASN A 62 4.67 -4.73 16.76
C ASN A 62 5.94 -4.35 15.96
N PRO A 63 5.85 -3.40 15.01
CA PRO A 63 6.96 -3.08 14.12
C PRO A 63 8.12 -2.39 14.87
N ASP A 64 9.33 -2.95 14.74
CA ASP A 64 10.55 -2.37 15.33
C ASP A 64 10.95 -1.09 14.60
N GLY A 65 10.95 0.04 15.33
CA GLY A 65 11.34 1.36 14.83
C GLY A 65 12.77 1.44 14.27
N ARG A 66 13.65 0.48 14.61
CA ARG A 66 15.00 0.37 14.03
C ARG A 66 14.99 -0.20 12.61
N LEU A 67 13.95 -0.95 12.26
CA LEU A 67 13.82 -1.64 10.97
C LEU A 67 12.87 -0.91 10.02
N CYS A 68 11.87 -0.23 10.57
CA CYS A 68 10.79 0.34 9.78
C CYS A 68 10.16 1.54 10.48
N ARG A 69 9.50 2.39 9.68
CA ARG A 69 8.48 3.31 10.18
C ARG A 69 7.12 2.68 10.00
N HIS A 70 6.19 2.94 10.91
CA HIS A 70 4.81 2.50 10.76
C HIS A 70 3.83 3.62 11.07
N PHE A 71 2.65 3.55 10.44
CA PHE A 71 1.60 4.55 10.54
C PHE A 71 0.25 3.85 10.57
N ASP A 72 -0.57 4.20 11.55
CA ASP A 72 -1.95 3.74 11.67
C ASP A 72 -2.89 4.86 11.19
N PHE A 73 -3.83 4.50 10.32
CA PHE A 73 -4.79 5.41 9.70
C PHE A 73 -6.06 4.66 9.27
N HIS A 74 -7.04 5.38 8.73
CA HIS A 74 -8.21 4.76 8.12
C HIS A 74 -8.14 4.97 6.62
N LEU A 75 -8.02 3.89 5.85
CA LEU A 75 -8.19 3.93 4.41
C LEU A 75 -9.64 3.60 4.12
N ASP A 76 -10.42 4.59 3.71
CA ASP A 76 -11.83 4.37 3.39
C ASP A 76 -12.62 3.71 4.55
N SER A 77 -12.44 4.26 5.75
CA SER A 77 -13.00 3.71 7.01
C SER A 77 -12.51 2.32 7.40
N ILE A 78 -11.46 1.79 6.78
CA ILE A 78 -10.82 0.52 7.16
C ILE A 78 -9.61 0.83 8.02
N PRO A 79 -9.55 0.36 9.29
CA PRO A 79 -8.34 0.43 10.10
C PRO A 79 -7.16 -0.17 9.34
N THR A 80 -6.17 0.65 9.03
CA THR A 80 -5.05 0.28 8.15
C THR A 80 -3.73 0.69 8.79
N ARG A 81 -2.74 -0.20 8.68
CA ARG A 81 -1.35 0.07 9.09
C ARG A 81 -0.45 0.02 7.86
N LEU A 82 0.32 1.08 7.62
CA LEU A 82 1.42 1.08 6.66
C LEU A 82 2.74 0.91 7.41
N VAL A 83 3.53 -0.08 7.04
CA VAL A 83 4.89 -0.34 7.53
C VAL A 83 5.86 -0.11 6.38
N VAL A 84 6.66 0.94 6.44
CA VAL A 84 7.69 1.25 5.45
C VAL A 84 9.05 0.79 5.94
N VAL A 85 9.65 -0.15 5.22
CA VAL A 85 10.88 -0.83 5.64
C VAL A 85 12.08 0.04 5.29
N GLN A 86 12.84 0.41 6.31
CA GLN A 86 14.07 1.20 6.19
C GLN A 86 15.30 0.31 6.12
N ASN A 87 15.34 -0.74 6.94
CA ASN A 87 16.43 -1.72 6.93
C ASN A 87 16.19 -2.76 5.83
N LYS A 88 16.94 -2.62 4.74
CA LYS A 88 16.83 -3.48 3.54
C LYS A 88 17.45 -4.89 3.72
N ILE A 89 17.90 -5.23 4.93
CA ILE A 89 18.32 -6.59 5.32
C ILE A 89 17.10 -7.47 5.66
N ALA A 90 15.98 -6.84 6.08
CA ALA A 90 14.79 -7.56 6.46
C ALA A 90 14.25 -8.45 5.31
N ASN A 91 14.14 -9.74 5.59
CA ASN A 91 13.75 -10.76 4.62
C ASN A 91 12.56 -11.60 5.07
N LYS A 92 12.08 -11.42 6.30
CA LYS A 92 10.90 -12.12 6.81
C LYS A 92 9.90 -11.15 7.42
N VAL A 93 8.63 -11.49 7.25
CA VAL A 93 7.51 -10.82 7.91
C VAL A 93 6.84 -11.82 8.84
N PHE A 94 6.60 -11.37 10.06
CA PHE A 94 5.96 -12.11 11.12
C PHE A 94 4.67 -11.44 11.54
N PHE A 95 3.71 -12.28 11.94
CA PHE A 95 2.57 -11.87 12.74
C PHE A 95 2.59 -12.71 14.01
N GLU A 96 2.64 -12.04 15.16
CA GLU A 96 2.88 -12.67 16.46
C GLU A 96 4.16 -13.53 16.44
N LYS A 97 4.04 -14.86 16.42
CA LYS A 97 5.17 -15.81 16.39
C LYS A 97 5.32 -16.53 15.06
N GLU A 98 4.41 -16.32 14.13
CA GLU A 98 4.38 -17.05 12.86
C GLU A 98 5.01 -16.23 11.74
N THR A 99 5.88 -16.86 10.95
CA THR A 99 6.35 -16.29 9.69
C THR A 99 5.22 -16.32 8.66
N ILE A 100 4.75 -15.15 8.24
CA ILE A 100 3.70 -15.03 7.22
C ILE A 100 4.28 -14.86 5.81
N PHE A 101 5.51 -14.36 5.72
CA PHE A 101 6.19 -14.14 4.44
C PHE A 101 7.71 -14.22 4.60
N ALA A 102 8.39 -14.70 3.56
CA ALA A 102 9.84 -14.68 3.45
C ALA A 102 10.24 -14.35 2.01
N THR A 103 11.24 -13.49 1.84
CA THR A 103 11.78 -13.13 0.52
C THR A 103 12.76 -14.20 0.01
N LYS A 104 12.93 -14.23 -1.31
CA LYS A 104 14.02 -14.99 -1.94
C LYS A 104 15.35 -14.21 -1.84
N PRO A 105 16.51 -14.86 -2.03
CA PRO A 105 17.78 -14.14 -2.13
C PRO A 105 17.73 -13.04 -3.20
N GLY A 106 18.12 -11.81 -2.83
CA GLY A 106 18.09 -10.64 -3.71
C GLY A 106 16.75 -9.90 -3.79
N GLU A 107 15.69 -10.41 -3.15
CA GLU A 107 14.44 -9.68 -2.95
C GLU A 107 14.48 -8.89 -1.64
N ILE A 108 14.03 -7.64 -1.70
CA ILE A 108 13.97 -6.71 -0.58
C ILE A 108 12.50 -6.39 -0.27
N ILE A 109 12.13 -6.32 1.00
CA ILE A 109 10.79 -5.85 1.40
C ILE A 109 10.81 -4.32 1.41
N GLU A 110 9.90 -3.70 0.67
CA GLU A 110 9.82 -2.24 0.56
C GLU A 110 8.83 -1.66 1.57
N PHE A 111 7.59 -2.13 1.53
CA PHE A 111 6.57 -1.77 2.50
C PHE A 111 5.51 -2.87 2.62
N ILE A 112 4.76 -2.80 3.70
CA ILE A 112 3.66 -3.70 4.03
C ILE A 112 2.47 -2.85 4.41
N GLN A 113 1.32 -3.09 3.80
CA GLN A 113 0.06 -2.47 4.18
C GLN A 113 -0.89 -3.52 4.74
N ILE A 114 -1.32 -3.34 5.97
CA ILE A 114 -2.15 -4.29 6.70
C ILE A 114 -3.54 -3.69 6.83
N TYR A 115 -4.54 -4.41 6.34
CA TYR A 115 -5.94 -4.09 6.51
C TYR A 115 -6.48 -4.90 7.67
N MET A 116 -7.10 -4.22 8.63
CA MET A 116 -7.62 -4.83 9.85
C MET A 116 -9.13 -4.67 9.93
N ASP A 117 -9.79 -5.56 10.67
CA ASP A 117 -11.19 -5.40 11.04
C ASP A 117 -11.37 -4.30 12.12
N LYS A 118 -12.62 -4.06 12.51
CA LYS A 118 -13.00 -3.08 13.54
C LYS A 118 -12.37 -3.37 14.92
N ASP A 119 -12.02 -4.62 15.18
CA ASP A 119 -11.42 -5.09 16.43
C ASP A 119 -9.88 -5.09 16.34
N LYS A 120 -9.33 -4.53 15.24
CA LYS A 120 -7.91 -4.42 14.90
C LYS A 120 -7.22 -5.76 14.63
N ASN A 121 -7.96 -6.81 14.29
CA ASN A 121 -7.37 -8.06 13.85
C ASN A 121 -6.97 -7.95 12.37
N PRO A 122 -5.74 -8.31 11.98
CA PRO A 122 -5.32 -8.29 10.59
C PRO A 122 -6.12 -9.25 9.71
N GLY A 123 -6.81 -8.70 8.70
CA GLY A 123 -7.59 -9.47 7.74
C GLY A 123 -6.89 -9.69 6.40
N LEU A 124 -6.03 -8.75 5.98
CA LEU A 124 -5.18 -8.87 4.79
C LEU A 124 -3.86 -8.13 5.01
N ALA A 125 -2.78 -8.64 4.41
CA ALA A 125 -1.48 -7.98 4.34
C ALA A 125 -1.03 -7.89 2.88
N TYR A 126 -0.92 -6.67 2.36
CA TYR A 126 -0.31 -6.40 1.06
C TYR A 126 1.17 -6.11 1.26
N ILE A 127 2.02 -6.99 0.74
CA ILE A 127 3.48 -6.91 0.86
C ILE A 127 4.05 -6.54 -0.50
N VAL A 128 4.81 -5.46 -0.55
CA VAL A 128 5.55 -5.03 -1.74
C VAL A 128 7.03 -5.35 -1.56
N THR A 129 7.58 -6.08 -2.52
CA THR A 129 9.00 -6.41 -2.59
C THR A 129 9.62 -5.87 -3.87
N SER A 130 10.93 -5.63 -3.86
CA SER A 130 11.70 -5.30 -5.06
C SER A 130 12.80 -6.33 -5.31
N ALA A 131 13.09 -6.59 -6.58
CA ALA A 131 14.27 -7.35 -7.01
C ALA A 131 14.77 -6.77 -8.34
N SER A 132 16.05 -6.41 -8.39
CA SER A 132 16.68 -5.83 -9.59
C SER A 132 15.88 -4.68 -10.21
N GLY A 133 15.32 -3.80 -9.36
CA GLY A 133 14.51 -2.65 -9.79
C GLY A 133 13.09 -2.97 -10.25
N THR A 134 12.65 -4.23 -10.17
CA THR A 134 11.26 -4.64 -10.44
C THR A 134 10.50 -4.78 -9.13
N LEU A 135 9.32 -4.18 -9.06
CA LEU A 135 8.44 -4.27 -7.89
C LEU A 135 7.39 -5.36 -8.08
N LEU A 136 7.11 -6.10 -7.01
CA LEU A 136 6.12 -7.17 -6.95
C LEU A 136 5.27 -7.00 -5.70
N GLY A 137 3.95 -7.01 -5.87
CA GLY A 137 2.99 -6.97 -4.77
C GLY A 137 2.34 -8.34 -4.56
N LYS A 138 2.18 -8.76 -3.30
CA LYS A 138 1.47 -9.98 -2.91
C LYS A 138 0.46 -9.64 -1.82
N VAL A 139 -0.77 -10.14 -1.95
CA VAL A 139 -1.78 -10.02 -0.89
C VAL A 139 -1.85 -11.36 -0.15
N LEU A 140 -1.62 -11.33 1.15
CA LEU A 140 -1.76 -12.47 2.04
C LEU A 140 -3.00 -12.29 2.92
N GLY A 141 -3.62 -13.40 3.31
CA GLY A 141 -4.71 -13.41 4.27
C GLY A 141 -4.61 -14.61 5.23
N PRO A 142 -5.34 -14.57 6.36
CA PRO A 142 -5.40 -15.69 7.28
C PRO A 142 -6.05 -16.90 6.60
N GLY A 143 -5.43 -18.07 6.71
CA GLY A 143 -5.95 -19.36 6.28
C GLY A 143 -6.03 -20.34 7.46
N GLU A 144 -6.28 -21.62 7.16
CA GLU A 144 -6.27 -22.67 8.18
C GLU A 144 -4.87 -22.85 8.77
N GLY A 145 -4.65 -22.27 9.95
CA GLY A 145 -3.44 -22.42 10.75
C GLY A 145 -2.19 -21.70 10.23
N LYS A 146 -2.28 -20.91 9.15
CA LYS A 146 -1.21 -20.01 8.67
C LYS A 146 -1.73 -18.99 7.68
N TRP A 147 -0.97 -17.91 7.50
CA TRP A 147 -1.17 -16.96 6.41
C TRP A 147 -0.78 -17.58 5.06
N LYS A 148 -1.54 -17.25 4.01
CA LYS A 148 -1.28 -17.70 2.64
C LYS A 148 -1.66 -16.63 1.62
N LEU A 149 -1.28 -16.84 0.36
CA LEU A 149 -1.73 -16.00 -0.75
C LEU A 149 -3.27 -15.93 -0.73
N PHE A 150 -3.79 -14.71 -0.79
CA PHE A 150 -5.23 -14.50 -0.77
C PHE A 150 -5.81 -14.75 -2.16
N GLU A 151 -6.71 -15.74 -2.25
CA GLU A 151 -7.35 -16.18 -3.50
C GLU A 151 -8.85 -15.81 -3.54
N GLY A 152 -9.37 -15.18 -2.48
CA GLY A 152 -10.77 -14.80 -2.38
C GLY A 152 -11.11 -13.52 -3.15
N ASN A 153 -12.38 -13.11 -3.08
CA ASN A 153 -12.81 -11.82 -3.61
C ASN A 153 -12.23 -10.68 -2.74
N TYR A 154 -11.23 -9.99 -3.28
CA TYR A 154 -10.54 -8.90 -2.59
C TYR A 154 -11.49 -7.75 -2.24
N HIS A 155 -12.43 -7.42 -3.15
CA HIS A 155 -13.42 -6.38 -2.92
C HIS A 155 -14.29 -6.67 -1.70
N GLU A 156 -14.90 -7.86 -1.69
CA GLU A 156 -15.79 -8.28 -0.62
C GLU A 156 -15.05 -8.33 0.71
N LYS A 157 -13.80 -8.83 0.69
CA LYS A 157 -12.98 -8.88 1.90
C LYS A 157 -12.66 -7.48 2.44
N ILE A 158 -12.24 -6.55 1.58
CA ILE A 158 -11.96 -5.16 1.96
C ILE A 158 -13.23 -4.47 2.48
N CYS A 159 -14.36 -4.60 1.78
CA CYS A 159 -15.63 -4.02 2.19
C CYS A 159 -16.11 -4.57 3.54
N SER A 160 -15.90 -5.86 3.81
CA SER A 160 -16.28 -6.49 5.09
C SER A 160 -15.53 -5.93 6.30
N MET A 161 -14.39 -5.26 6.09
CA MET A 161 -13.55 -4.67 7.15
C MET A 161 -13.85 -3.19 7.39
N ARG A 162 -14.72 -2.55 6.60
CA ARG A 162 -15.08 -1.14 6.79
C ARG A 162 -15.77 -0.94 8.15
N ASN A 163 -15.30 0.05 8.90
CA ASN A 163 -15.95 0.53 10.11
C ASN A 163 -16.83 1.74 9.75
N ILE A 164 -18.09 1.49 9.37
CA ILE A 164 -18.99 2.56 8.95
C ILE A 164 -19.53 3.28 10.19
N GLN A 165 -19.39 4.62 10.22
CA GLN A 165 -19.99 5.47 11.24
C GLN A 165 -21.31 6.05 10.73
N ASP A 166 -22.30 6.19 11.62
CA ASP A 166 -23.65 6.68 11.28
C ASP A 166 -23.69 8.19 10.99
N SER A 167 -22.69 8.93 11.44
CA SER A 167 -22.56 10.38 11.21
C SER A 167 -21.19 10.72 10.66
N SER A 168 -21.17 11.62 9.68
CA SER A 168 -19.94 12.21 9.17
C SER A 168 -20.05 13.72 9.09
N SER A 169 -18.91 14.41 9.21
CA SER A 169 -18.79 15.83 8.94
C SER A 169 -17.95 16.07 7.70
N ASP A 170 -18.38 17.04 6.90
CA ASP A 170 -17.69 17.43 5.68
C ASP A 170 -16.60 18.47 5.98
N PHE A 171 -15.49 18.42 5.24
CA PHE A 171 -14.39 19.38 5.36
C PHE A 171 -13.65 19.58 4.04
N ILE A 172 -12.91 20.69 3.95
CA ILE A 172 -12.02 20.97 2.82
C ILE A 172 -10.62 20.46 3.17
N LEU A 173 -10.07 19.58 2.34
CA LEU A 173 -8.69 19.14 2.45
C LEU A 173 -7.77 20.13 1.71
N ASP A 174 -6.92 20.85 2.45
CA ASP A 174 -5.84 21.64 1.88
C ASP A 174 -4.55 20.81 1.80
N LEU A 175 -4.01 20.65 0.60
CA LEU A 175 -2.77 19.92 0.39
C LEU A 175 -1.56 20.68 0.96
N ASP A 176 -1.63 21.98 1.23
CA ASP A 176 -0.54 22.70 1.90
C ASP A 176 -0.41 22.35 3.41
N ASP A 177 -1.46 21.76 4.01
CA ASP A 177 -1.42 21.27 5.38
C ASP A 177 -0.61 19.97 5.50
N LYS A 178 0.68 20.10 5.82
CA LYS A 178 1.62 18.95 5.92
C LYS A 178 1.57 18.21 7.26
N LYS A 179 0.55 18.45 8.09
CA LYS A 179 0.41 17.87 9.44
C LYS A 179 -1.01 17.35 9.63
N ASP A 180 -1.17 16.42 10.56
CA ASP A 180 -2.50 15.97 10.98
C ASP A 180 -3.38 17.16 11.39
N THR A 181 -4.63 17.18 10.92
CA THR A 181 -5.70 18.06 11.39
C THR A 181 -6.68 17.25 12.26
N ASP A 182 -7.76 17.83 12.76
CA ASP A 182 -8.79 17.06 13.47
C ASP A 182 -9.53 16.09 12.53
N GLU A 183 -9.58 16.42 11.24
CA GLU A 183 -10.36 15.76 10.20
C GLU A 183 -9.52 14.82 9.32
N CYS A 184 -8.22 15.08 9.16
CA CYS A 184 -7.35 14.36 8.25
C CYS A 184 -6.06 13.87 8.92
N LYS A 185 -5.65 12.64 8.58
CA LYS A 185 -4.34 12.09 8.87
C LYS A 185 -3.40 12.41 7.70
N VAL A 186 -2.23 12.96 8.00
CA VAL A 186 -1.19 13.25 7.02
C VAL A 186 0.06 12.44 7.35
N ILE A 187 0.53 11.65 6.39
CA ILE A 187 1.71 10.80 6.53
C ILE A 187 2.81 11.34 5.62
N GLU A 188 3.86 11.88 6.22
CA GLU A 188 5.10 12.23 5.53
C GLU A 188 6.05 11.02 5.51
N VAL A 189 6.28 10.48 4.32
CA VAL A 189 7.02 9.23 4.15
C VAL A 189 7.86 9.21 2.88
N GLU A 190 8.97 8.47 2.92
CA GLU A 190 9.71 8.12 1.70
C GLU A 190 9.19 6.77 1.20
N LEU A 191 8.19 6.80 0.33
CA LEU A 191 7.61 5.58 -0.23
C LEU A 191 8.44 5.17 -1.45
N LEU A 192 9.06 3.98 -1.40
CA LEU A 192 9.96 3.50 -2.46
C LEU A 192 11.12 4.47 -2.77
N GLY A 193 11.56 5.23 -1.76
CA GLY A 193 12.59 6.25 -1.88
C GLY A 193 12.10 7.60 -2.41
N VAL A 194 10.81 7.74 -2.74
CA VAL A 194 10.22 9.00 -3.20
C VAL A 194 9.59 9.75 -2.00
N PRO A 195 10.01 10.99 -1.72
CA PRO A 195 9.33 11.85 -0.74
C PRO A 195 7.84 12.01 -1.08
N SER A 196 6.99 11.66 -0.14
CA SER A 196 5.55 11.55 -0.33
C SER A 196 4.79 12.11 0.86
N TYR A 197 3.66 12.75 0.59
CA TYR A 197 2.62 13.06 1.57
C TYR A 197 1.36 12.28 1.22
N LEU A 198 0.86 11.48 2.16
CA LEU A 198 -0.36 10.70 2.02
C LEU A 198 -1.43 11.27 2.95
N TYR A 199 -2.60 11.58 2.41
CA TYR A 199 -3.69 12.26 3.08
C TYR A 199 -4.90 11.34 3.18
N PHE A 200 -5.31 11.03 4.41
CA PHE A 200 -6.42 10.12 4.69
C PHE A 200 -7.44 10.83 5.59
N PRO A 201 -8.67 11.07 5.12
CA PRO A 201 -9.77 11.47 5.99
C PRO A 201 -9.87 10.51 7.18
N LYS A 202 -9.99 11.07 8.39
CA LYS A 202 -10.16 10.29 9.61
C LYS A 202 -11.55 9.65 9.62
N LEU A 203 -11.70 8.63 10.48
CA LEU A 203 -12.97 7.92 10.63
C LEU A 203 -14.12 8.90 10.93
N GLY A 204 -15.20 8.85 10.14
CA GLY A 204 -16.35 9.76 10.27
C GLY A 204 -16.13 11.16 9.68
N GLN A 205 -15.08 11.36 8.88
CA GLN A 205 -14.79 12.64 8.21
C GLN A 205 -14.81 12.43 6.71
N ASN A 206 -15.48 13.33 5.98
CA ASN A 206 -15.53 13.29 4.53
C ASN A 206 -14.92 14.56 3.96
N ALA A 207 -13.84 14.44 3.18
CA ALA A 207 -13.42 15.59 2.39
C ALA A 207 -14.37 15.73 1.20
N ASP A 208 -15.06 16.87 1.09
CA ASP A 208 -15.92 17.20 -0.04
C ASP A 208 -15.19 18.07 -1.07
N LYS A 209 -13.98 18.53 -0.75
CA LYS A 209 -13.14 19.34 -1.61
C LYS A 209 -11.66 19.10 -1.33
N VAL A 210 -10.84 19.11 -2.37
CA VAL A 210 -9.37 19.08 -2.29
C VAL A 210 -8.83 20.33 -2.97
N ILE A 211 -8.01 21.09 -2.25
CA ILE A 211 -7.38 22.32 -2.74
C ILE A 211 -5.86 22.27 -2.59
N HIS A 212 -5.14 23.10 -3.35
CA HIS A 212 -3.72 23.37 -3.16
C HIS A 212 -3.48 24.85 -3.40
N GLY A 213 -3.26 25.60 -2.32
CA GLY A 213 -3.37 27.05 -2.34
C GLY A 213 -4.77 27.49 -2.79
N GLU A 214 -4.86 28.33 -3.81
CA GLU A 214 -6.15 28.84 -4.33
C GLU A 214 -6.80 27.92 -5.38
N GLN A 215 -6.12 26.84 -5.80
CA GLN A 215 -6.62 25.94 -6.85
C GLN A 215 -7.49 24.83 -6.28
N VAL A 216 -8.69 24.67 -6.84
CA VAL A 216 -9.54 23.49 -6.58
C VAL A 216 -9.07 22.35 -7.47
N ILE A 217 -8.64 21.26 -6.85
CA ILE A 217 -8.15 20.06 -7.54
C ILE A 217 -9.30 19.09 -7.81
N TRP A 218 -10.15 18.91 -6.81
CA TRP A 218 -11.32 18.05 -6.87
C TRP A 218 -12.39 18.60 -5.93
N GLU A 219 -13.65 18.40 -6.29
CA GLU A 219 -14.82 18.78 -5.51
C GLU A 219 -15.89 17.72 -5.72
N SER A 220 -16.51 17.27 -4.64
CA SER A 220 -17.46 16.19 -4.64
C SER A 220 -18.71 16.55 -5.44
N CYS A 221 -19.30 15.53 -6.07
CA CYS A 221 -20.60 15.66 -6.71
C CYS A 221 -21.55 14.57 -6.19
N GLY A 222 -22.61 14.98 -5.49
CA GLY A 222 -23.62 14.07 -4.96
C GLY A 222 -23.10 13.24 -3.78
N ILE A 223 -22.99 11.93 -3.97
CA ILE A 223 -22.56 10.97 -2.92
C ILE A 223 -21.07 10.60 -3.04
N GLU A 224 -20.34 11.26 -3.94
CA GLU A 224 -18.91 11.06 -4.08
C GLU A 224 -18.16 11.56 -2.85
N ARG A 225 -17.20 10.77 -2.37
CA ARG A 225 -16.34 11.14 -1.23
C ARG A 225 -14.89 10.78 -1.50
N LEU A 226 -13.98 11.57 -0.92
CA LEU A 226 -12.56 11.27 -0.95
C LEU A 226 -12.25 10.03 -0.11
N MET A 227 -11.51 9.08 -0.68
CA MET A 227 -10.92 7.96 0.08
C MET A 227 -9.54 8.35 0.60
N HIS A 228 -8.69 8.90 -0.27
CA HIS A 228 -7.37 9.41 0.07
C HIS A 228 -6.79 10.24 -1.08
N CYS A 229 -5.72 10.98 -0.79
CA CYS A 229 -4.91 11.66 -1.77
C CYS A 229 -3.43 11.41 -1.49
N ASP A 230 -2.62 11.17 -2.53
CA ASP A 230 -1.18 10.97 -2.41
C ASP A 230 -0.43 11.96 -3.29
N MET A 231 0.51 12.70 -2.70
CA MET A 231 1.37 13.62 -3.41
C MET A 231 2.81 13.09 -3.40
N TYR A 232 3.39 12.91 -4.58
CA TYR A 232 4.73 12.37 -4.78
C TYR A 232 5.63 13.46 -5.37
N THR A 233 6.79 13.72 -4.74
CA THR A 233 7.71 14.76 -5.23
C THR A 233 9.02 14.13 -5.70
N GLY A 234 9.25 14.17 -7.02
CA GLY A 234 10.51 13.77 -7.63
C GLY A 234 11.65 14.76 -7.35
N ARG A 235 12.90 14.41 -7.68
CA ARG A 235 14.04 15.30 -7.46
C ARG A 235 14.02 16.55 -8.33
N SER A 236 13.37 16.48 -9.49
CA SER A 236 13.11 17.65 -10.32
C SER A 236 12.22 18.70 -9.66
N GLY A 237 11.59 18.35 -8.52
CA GLY A 237 10.64 19.20 -7.82
C GLY A 237 9.26 19.25 -8.48
N GLN A 238 9.03 18.50 -9.55
CA GLN A 238 7.72 18.37 -10.19
C GLN A 238 6.88 17.32 -9.45
N PRO A 239 5.79 17.71 -8.75
CA PRO A 239 4.97 16.77 -8.04
C PRO A 239 3.95 16.07 -8.95
N LEU A 240 3.64 14.84 -8.58
CA LEU A 240 2.49 14.08 -9.07
C LEU A 240 1.45 13.98 -7.95
N LEU A 241 0.19 13.95 -8.31
CA LEU A 241 -0.93 13.81 -7.38
C LEU A 241 -1.86 12.69 -7.83
N LEU A 242 -2.18 11.81 -6.90
CA LEU A 242 -3.24 10.82 -7.03
C LEU A 242 -4.39 11.24 -6.10
N VAL A 243 -5.60 11.35 -6.63
CA VAL A 243 -6.83 11.53 -5.84
C VAL A 243 -7.69 10.31 -6.07
N VAL A 244 -8.08 9.61 -5.00
CA VAL A 244 -8.94 8.42 -5.07
C VAL A 244 -10.25 8.71 -4.36
N THR A 245 -11.35 8.48 -5.04
CA THR A 245 -12.70 8.78 -4.56
C THR A 245 -13.59 7.56 -4.69
N ASN A 246 -14.69 7.54 -3.94
CA ASN A 246 -15.72 6.51 -4.03
C ASN A 246 -17.07 7.20 -4.18
N ASN A 247 -17.88 6.76 -5.15
CA ASN A 247 -19.20 7.32 -5.41
C ASN A 247 -20.35 6.40 -4.95
N GLY A 248 -20.11 5.55 -3.96
CA GLY A 248 -21.07 4.55 -3.47
C GLY A 248 -21.01 3.22 -4.22
N ASP A 249 -20.83 3.26 -5.55
CA ASP A 249 -20.82 2.06 -6.40
C ASP A 249 -19.42 1.69 -6.88
N GLN A 250 -18.59 2.70 -7.18
CA GLN A 250 -17.28 2.53 -7.81
C GLN A 250 -16.25 3.47 -7.22
N ASP A 251 -15.00 3.01 -7.25
CA ASP A 251 -13.83 3.83 -6.94
C ASP A 251 -13.38 4.53 -8.23
N HIS A 252 -13.06 5.82 -8.13
CA HIS A 252 -12.46 6.60 -9.21
C HIS A 252 -11.08 7.08 -8.82
N SER A 253 -10.22 7.30 -9.81
CA SER A 253 -8.86 7.78 -9.57
C SER A 253 -8.48 8.83 -10.58
N TYR A 254 -8.03 9.97 -10.06
CA TYR A 254 -7.57 11.11 -10.83
C TYR A 254 -6.05 11.20 -10.67
N PHE A 255 -5.35 11.21 -11.80
CA PHE A 255 -3.91 11.35 -11.86
C PHE A 255 -3.59 12.73 -12.38
N LEU A 256 -2.77 13.48 -11.65
CA LEU A 256 -2.41 14.85 -12.03
C LEU A 256 -0.89 15.04 -11.95
N GLU A 257 -0.38 15.90 -12.82
CA GLU A 257 0.96 16.47 -12.71
C GLU A 257 0.87 17.97 -12.51
N LYS A 258 1.81 18.56 -11.76
CA LYS A 258 1.92 20.01 -11.69
C LYS A 258 2.91 20.51 -12.72
N GLU A 259 2.45 21.33 -13.65
CA GLU A 259 3.24 21.95 -14.72
C GLU A 259 2.90 23.44 -14.78
N ASP A 260 3.92 24.30 -14.83
CA ASP A 260 3.76 25.76 -14.85
C ASP A 260 2.89 26.34 -13.73
N GLY A 261 2.88 25.67 -12.57
CA GLY A 261 2.12 26.08 -11.39
C GLY A 261 0.68 25.56 -11.36
N GLU A 262 0.21 24.89 -12.41
CA GLU A 262 -1.15 24.36 -12.51
C GLU A 262 -1.17 22.83 -12.46
N TRP A 263 -2.23 22.27 -11.88
CA TRP A 263 -2.47 20.83 -11.91
C TRP A 263 -3.18 20.43 -13.20
N LYS A 264 -2.56 19.52 -13.96
CA LYS A 264 -3.11 19.01 -15.22
C LYS A 264 -3.41 17.52 -15.10
N PRO A 265 -4.60 17.07 -15.53
CA PRO A 265 -4.91 15.65 -15.54
C PRO A 265 -4.03 14.93 -16.55
N ILE A 266 -3.58 13.73 -16.18
CA ILE A 266 -2.82 12.81 -17.03
C ILE A 266 -3.44 11.42 -16.94
N ASP A 267 -3.13 10.56 -17.91
CA ASP A 267 -3.55 9.16 -17.83
C ASP A 267 -2.64 8.34 -16.89
N LEU A 268 -3.13 7.14 -16.56
CA LEU A 268 -2.43 6.18 -15.69
C LEU A 268 -1.06 5.79 -16.23
N ASP A 269 -0.90 5.64 -17.54
CA ASP A 269 0.36 5.21 -18.15
C ASP A 269 1.44 6.30 -17.99
N LYS A 270 1.07 7.56 -18.27
CA LYS A 270 1.94 8.72 -18.08
C LYS A 270 2.29 8.92 -16.61
N PHE A 271 1.32 8.82 -15.71
CA PHE A 271 1.57 8.91 -14.27
C PHE A 271 2.52 7.79 -13.81
N SER A 272 2.26 6.55 -14.21
CA SER A 272 3.06 5.37 -13.82
C SER A 272 4.50 5.48 -14.30
N ASN A 273 4.70 5.94 -15.55
CA ASN A 273 6.03 6.15 -16.10
C ASN A 273 6.79 7.24 -15.32
N LYS A 274 6.15 8.38 -15.06
CA LYS A 274 6.78 9.46 -14.28
C LYS A 274 7.10 9.04 -12.85
N PHE A 275 6.20 8.33 -12.18
CA PHE A 275 6.45 7.82 -10.83
C PHE A 275 7.59 6.79 -10.81
N LYS A 276 7.66 5.91 -11.82
CA LYS A 276 8.78 4.98 -12.00
C LYS A 276 10.10 5.72 -12.22
N ASP A 277 10.10 6.81 -12.98
CA ASP A 277 11.28 7.65 -13.17
C ASP A 277 11.73 8.27 -11.85
N MET A 278 10.80 8.78 -11.03
CA MET A 278 11.11 9.26 -9.67
C MET A 278 11.81 8.19 -8.83
N ILE A 279 11.26 6.97 -8.75
CA ILE A 279 11.89 5.87 -8.01
C ILE A 279 13.28 5.55 -8.57
N THR A 280 13.41 5.52 -9.89
CA THR A 280 14.69 5.22 -10.55
C THR A 280 15.76 6.28 -10.24
N GLU A 281 15.39 7.56 -10.18
CA GLU A 281 16.28 8.65 -9.77
C GLU A 281 16.85 8.44 -8.36
N PHE A 282 16.00 8.00 -7.42
CA PHE A 282 16.43 7.72 -6.05
C PHE A 282 17.24 6.42 -5.91
N VAL A 283 16.92 5.37 -6.69
CA VAL A 283 17.66 4.10 -6.67
C VAL A 283 19.07 4.24 -7.27
N LYS A 284 19.24 4.97 -8.38
CA LYS A 284 20.54 5.10 -9.07
C LYS A 284 21.65 5.72 -8.22
N LEU A 285 21.31 6.52 -7.20
CA LEU A 285 22.28 7.22 -6.38
C LEU A 285 22.67 6.48 -5.10
N ASN A 286 21.82 5.57 -4.62
CA ASN A 286 22.18 4.65 -3.53
C ASN A 286 23.22 3.60 -3.97
N TYR A 287 23.49 3.48 -5.28
CA TYR A 287 24.55 2.66 -5.87
C TYR A 287 25.79 3.46 -6.31
N GLN A 288 25.84 4.78 -6.09
CA GLN A 288 27.05 5.59 -6.33
C GLN A 288 27.89 5.83 -5.07
N VAL A 289 27.63 5.07 -3.99
CA VAL A 289 28.47 5.04 -2.79
C VAL A 289 28.98 3.61 -2.58
N VAL A 290 29.84 3.13 -3.49
CA VAL A 290 30.94 2.17 -3.24
C VAL A 290 32.10 2.53 -4.16
#